data_AF-A0A4Q3MYB8-F1
#
_entry.id   AF-A0A4Q3MYB8-F1
#
_cell.length_a   1.000
_cell.length_b   1.000
_cell.length_c   1.000
_cell.angle_alpha   90.00
_cell.angle_beta   90.00
_cell.angle_gamma   90.00
#
_symmetry.space_group_name_H-M   'P 1'
#
loop_
_entity.id
_entity.type
_entity.pdbx_description
1 polymer ?
#
loop_
_entity_poly.entity_id
_entity_poly.type
_entity_poly.pdbx_seq_one_letter_code
_entity_poly.pdbx_strand_id
1 'polypeptide(L)'
;ASPAFVILWLIGGACAIGAAVQAKYHRLAALTMLSVAGLVTCLTFVWFSAPDLALTQLAVEVVTTVLFLLGLRWLPKRKVLDAASTMGSRLRRGRDALLAVCTGAGLAALAYAMLTRPAPQSISPFFLEKALPEGGGTNVVNVMLVDFRSFDTMGEITVLGAVGLTIYALLRRFRPPRESVDVPVQQRAVQGEEVTDLVKARTAQDTASGYMLVPAVLVRLLLPVAWVVAVHLFMRGHNEPGGGFVAGLVVAAAFITQYMVAGTSWVEARIKLYPARWIAMGLLFALVTGLGAWWLGYPFLTTHTAHLVLPVLGEVHIASALFFDIGVFAAVVGATLLILTALAHQSVRGHRAPPNEAGEAR
;
A
#
# COMPACT_ATOMS: atom_id res chain seq x y z
N ALA A 1 -13.43 -1.36 28.94
CA ALA A 1 -12.33 -1.71 28.02
C ALA A 1 -11.13 -2.17 28.83
N SER A 2 -10.30 -3.09 28.33
CA SER A 2 -9.06 -3.46 29.01
C SER A 2 -8.13 -2.24 29.10
N PRO A 3 -7.36 -2.07 30.18
CA PRO A 3 -6.41 -0.95 30.30
C PRO A 3 -5.42 -0.92 29.12
N ALA A 4 -4.98 -2.08 28.64
CA ALA A 4 -4.09 -2.21 27.48
C ALA A 4 -4.70 -1.63 26.20
N PHE A 5 -5.98 -1.91 25.93
CA PHE A 5 -6.66 -1.39 24.73
C PHE A 5 -6.85 0.13 24.78
N VAL A 6 -7.13 0.68 25.97
CA VAL A 6 -7.20 2.14 26.16
C VAL A 6 -5.83 2.78 25.91
N ILE A 7 -4.76 2.22 26.48
CA ILE A 7 -3.39 2.73 26.27
C ILE A 7 -3.03 2.69 24.78
N LEU A 8 -3.34 1.59 24.08
CA LEU A 8 -3.11 1.44 22.65
C LEU A 8 -3.76 2.59 21.85
N TRP A 9 -5.03 2.90 22.12
CA TRP A 9 -5.74 3.99 21.46
C TRP A 9 -5.29 5.39 21.88
N LEU A 10 -4.83 5.58 23.13
CA LEU A 10 -4.20 6.83 23.56
C LEU A 10 -2.90 7.08 22.79
N ILE A 11 -2.07 6.04 22.59
CA ILE A 11 -0.87 6.12 21.77
C ILE A 11 -1.24 6.46 20.31
N GLY A 12 -2.19 5.72 19.73
CA GLY A 12 -2.64 5.96 18.35
C GLY A 12 -3.19 7.37 18.14
N GLY A 13 -4.03 7.85 19.06
CA GLY A 13 -4.58 9.20 19.05
C GLY A 13 -3.52 10.28 19.20
N ALA A 14 -2.57 10.11 20.13
CA ALA A 14 -1.45 11.03 20.31
C ALA A 14 -0.57 11.10 19.06
N CYS A 15 -0.29 9.96 18.42
CA CYS A 15 0.46 9.89 17.18
C CYS A 15 -0.30 10.51 16.01
N ALA A 16 -1.61 10.30 15.86
CA ALA A 16 -2.41 10.92 14.81
C ALA A 16 -2.42 12.46 14.94
N ILE A 17 -2.60 12.99 16.16
CA ILE A 17 -2.51 14.43 16.43
C ILE A 17 -1.09 14.94 16.15
N GLY A 18 -0.08 14.21 16.63
CA GLY A 18 1.33 14.52 16.39
C GLY A 18 1.66 14.59 14.90
N ALA A 19 1.17 13.65 14.10
CA ALA A 19 1.35 13.63 12.66
C ALA A 19 0.78 14.88 12.00
N ALA A 20 -0.44 15.29 12.37
CA ALA A 20 -1.07 16.50 11.85
C ALA A 20 -0.28 17.78 12.20
N VAL A 21 0.24 17.87 13.43
CA VAL A 21 1.05 19.01 13.88
C VAL A 21 2.40 19.06 13.16
N GLN A 22 3.05 17.90 13.00
CA GLN A 22 4.40 17.82 12.45
C GLN A 22 4.43 17.88 10.91
N ALA A 23 3.33 17.55 10.22
CA ALA A 23 3.27 17.45 8.76
C ALA A 23 3.77 18.69 8.01
N LYS A 24 3.64 19.88 8.62
CA LYS A 24 4.05 21.14 7.99
C LYS A 24 5.57 21.27 7.82
N TYR A 25 6.35 20.85 8.81
CA TYR A 25 7.80 21.11 8.86
C TYR A 25 8.64 19.82 9.00
N HIS A 26 8.14 18.83 9.73
CA HIS A 26 8.82 17.58 10.04
C HIS A 26 8.09 16.40 9.41
N ARG A 27 8.06 16.36 8.08
CA ARG A 27 7.32 15.35 7.31
C ARG A 27 7.71 13.91 7.62
N LEU A 28 9.00 13.64 7.85
CA LEU A 28 9.45 12.30 8.23
C LEU A 28 8.86 11.89 9.59
N ALA A 29 8.94 12.78 10.59
CA ALA A 29 8.33 12.53 11.89
C ALA A 29 6.81 12.35 11.78
N ALA A 30 6.14 13.15 10.94
CA ALA A 30 4.72 13.01 10.69
C ALA A 30 4.34 11.65 10.07
N LEU A 31 5.13 11.17 9.10
CA LEU A 31 4.94 9.83 8.54
C LEU A 31 5.21 8.74 9.57
N THR A 32 6.27 8.83 10.36
CA THR A 32 6.54 7.85 11.42
C THR A 32 5.40 7.78 12.42
N MET A 33 4.86 8.93 12.84
CA MET A 33 3.70 8.98 13.73
C MET A 33 2.43 8.43 13.05
N LEU A 34 2.23 8.70 11.76
CA LEU A 34 1.12 8.10 11.00
C LEU A 34 1.24 6.56 10.95
N SER A 35 2.43 6.02 10.73
CA SER A 35 2.66 4.57 10.73
C SER A 35 2.41 3.93 12.10
N VAL A 36 2.72 4.62 13.19
CA VAL A 36 2.37 4.13 14.54
C VAL A 36 0.85 4.13 14.73
N ALA A 37 0.13 5.15 14.23
CA ALA A 37 -1.33 5.14 14.27
C ALA A 37 -1.92 4.00 13.42
N GLY A 38 -1.36 3.73 12.24
CA GLY A 38 -1.73 2.58 11.39
C GLY A 38 -1.45 1.23 12.06
N LEU A 39 -0.34 1.09 12.79
CA LEU A 39 -0.04 -0.10 13.60
C LEU A 39 -1.05 -0.28 14.74
N VAL A 40 -1.48 0.80 15.40
CA VAL A 40 -2.55 0.76 16.40
C VAL A 40 -3.88 0.27 15.78
N THR A 41 -4.21 0.72 14.58
CA THR A 41 -5.37 0.21 13.83
C THR A 41 -5.23 -1.28 13.50
N CYS A 42 -4.06 -1.72 13.03
CA CYS A 42 -3.76 -3.13 12.78
C CYS A 42 -3.93 -3.99 14.04
N LEU A 43 -3.36 -3.55 15.17
CA LEU A 43 -3.49 -4.25 16.46
C LEU A 43 -4.95 -4.26 16.96
N THR A 44 -5.73 -3.23 16.64
CA THR A 44 -7.16 -3.19 16.94
C THR A 44 -7.93 -4.25 16.13
N PHE A 45 -7.60 -4.46 14.86
CA PHE A 45 -8.18 -5.56 14.06
C PHE A 45 -7.84 -6.93 14.64
N VAL A 46 -6.59 -7.14 15.06
CA VAL A 46 -6.21 -8.38 15.77
C VAL A 46 -7.00 -8.54 17.07
N TRP A 47 -7.17 -7.45 17.83
CA TRP A 47 -7.94 -7.45 19.09
C TRP A 47 -9.42 -7.84 18.87
N PHE A 48 -9.98 -7.47 17.72
CA PHE A 48 -11.34 -7.83 17.31
C PHE A 48 -11.43 -9.12 16.48
N SER A 49 -10.38 -9.95 16.49
CA SER A 49 -10.34 -11.21 15.74
C SER A 49 -10.60 -11.05 14.24
N ALA A 50 -10.11 -9.96 13.65
CA ALA A 50 -10.17 -9.67 12.22
C ALA A 50 -8.76 -9.78 11.56
N PRO A 51 -8.19 -10.99 11.45
CA PRO A 51 -6.82 -11.19 10.99
C PRO A 51 -6.59 -10.80 9.53
N ASP A 52 -7.55 -11.01 8.61
CA ASP A 52 -7.44 -10.60 7.21
C ASP A 52 -7.31 -9.07 7.08
N LEU A 53 -8.11 -8.33 7.87
CA LEU A 53 -8.04 -6.87 7.93
C LEU A 53 -6.71 -6.41 8.55
N ALA A 54 -6.20 -7.11 9.57
CA ALA A 54 -4.91 -6.78 10.16
C ALA A 54 -3.75 -6.97 9.16
N LEU A 55 -3.72 -8.09 8.44
CA LEU A 55 -2.69 -8.38 7.44
C LEU A 55 -2.72 -7.38 6.28
N THR A 56 -3.91 -7.09 5.75
CA THR A 56 -4.08 -6.10 4.68
C THR A 56 -3.71 -4.69 5.16
N GLN A 57 -4.14 -4.28 6.35
CA GLN A 57 -3.77 -2.98 6.93
C GLN A 57 -2.26 -2.84 7.07
N LEU A 58 -1.57 -3.85 7.60
CA LEU A 58 -0.12 -3.82 7.74
C LEU A 58 0.58 -3.72 6.39
N ALA A 59 0.15 -4.50 5.40
CA ALA A 59 0.74 -4.49 4.06
C ALA A 59 0.51 -3.15 3.35
N VAL A 60 -0.71 -2.60 3.43
CA VAL A 60 -1.04 -1.26 2.89
C VAL A 60 -0.22 -0.19 3.60
N GLU A 61 -0.05 -0.26 4.92
CA GLU A 61 0.77 0.69 5.69
C GLU A 61 2.21 0.72 5.19
N VAL A 62 2.83 -0.44 4.99
CA VAL A 62 4.20 -0.56 4.45
C VAL A 62 4.28 0.04 3.04
N VAL A 63 3.37 -0.34 2.14
CA VAL A 63 3.36 0.14 0.75
C VAL A 63 3.18 1.65 0.71
N THR A 64 2.15 2.17 1.38
CA THR A 64 1.81 3.61 1.36
C THR A 64 2.88 4.46 2.04
N THR A 65 3.45 4.01 3.16
CA THR A 65 4.56 4.71 3.84
C THR A 65 5.73 4.88 2.88
N VAL A 66 6.12 3.83 2.17
CA VAL A 66 7.22 3.94 1.20
C VAL A 66 6.86 4.85 0.03
N LEU A 67 5.68 4.68 -0.57
CA LEU A 67 5.24 5.52 -1.68
C LEU A 67 5.18 7.01 -1.27
N PHE A 68 4.73 7.31 -0.05
CA PHE A 68 4.79 8.65 0.50
C PHE A 68 6.22 9.13 0.67
N LEU A 69 7.13 8.35 1.24
CA LEU A 69 8.54 8.75 1.37
C LEU A 69 9.16 9.10 0.01
N LEU A 70 8.87 8.31 -1.02
CA LEU A 70 9.31 8.57 -2.41
C LEU A 70 8.69 9.85 -2.98
N GLY A 71 7.41 10.09 -2.73
CA GLY A 71 6.70 11.29 -3.19
C GLY A 71 7.11 12.57 -2.47
N LEU A 72 7.25 12.52 -1.14
CA LEU A 72 7.57 13.67 -0.29
C LEU A 72 8.96 14.26 -0.57
N ARG A 73 9.87 13.48 -1.16
CA ARG A 73 11.17 13.96 -1.64
C ARG A 73 11.03 15.15 -2.61
N TRP A 74 9.96 15.18 -3.41
CA TRP A 74 9.73 16.20 -4.45
C TRP A 74 9.04 17.45 -3.95
N LEU A 75 8.59 17.46 -2.70
CA LEU A 75 7.92 18.62 -2.13
C LEU A 75 8.96 19.58 -1.53
N PRO A 76 8.94 20.88 -1.87
CA PRO A 76 9.89 21.85 -1.34
C PRO A 76 9.82 21.92 0.19
N LYS A 77 10.97 22.06 0.85
CA LYS A 77 11.03 22.19 2.31
C LYS A 77 10.53 23.58 2.70
N ARG A 78 9.50 23.64 3.56
CA ARG A 78 9.04 24.91 4.13
C ARG A 78 10.06 25.39 5.15
N LYS A 79 10.55 26.62 4.99
CA LYS A 79 11.44 27.27 5.95
C LYS A 79 10.59 27.92 7.05
N VAL A 80 11.09 27.88 8.29
CA VAL A 80 10.39 28.46 9.45
C VAL A 80 10.25 29.99 9.33
N LEU A 81 11.16 30.62 8.57
CA LEU A 81 11.19 32.07 8.31
C LEU A 81 9.92 32.60 7.61
N ASP A 82 9.18 31.77 6.89
CA ASP A 82 7.95 32.16 6.19
C ASP A 82 6.72 32.33 7.12
N ALA A 83 6.90 32.20 8.43
CA ALA A 83 5.82 32.13 9.41
C ALA A 83 5.85 33.26 10.45
N ALA A 84 5.78 34.52 10.02
CA ALA A 84 5.27 35.56 10.91
C ALA A 84 3.83 35.20 11.29
N SER A 85 3.60 34.78 12.54
CA SER A 85 2.27 34.35 12.98
C SER A 85 1.35 35.57 13.15
N THR A 86 0.75 36.05 12.07
CA THR A 86 -0.24 37.12 12.12
C THR A 86 -1.44 36.67 12.97
N MET A 87 -2.13 37.61 13.64
CA MET A 87 -3.34 37.32 14.42
C MET A 87 -4.39 36.54 13.60
N GLY A 88 -4.55 36.87 12.31
CA GLY A 88 -5.42 36.13 11.39
C GLY A 88 -5.02 34.65 11.18
N SER A 89 -3.72 34.33 11.23
CA SER A 89 -3.25 32.93 11.12
C SER A 89 -3.57 32.10 12.36
N ARG A 90 -3.63 32.74 13.54
CA ARG A 90 -3.99 32.07 14.80
C ARG A 90 -5.49 31.83 14.84
N LEU A 91 -6.30 32.83 14.44
CA LEU A 91 -7.75 32.70 14.38
C LEU A 91 -8.19 31.61 13.38
N ARG A 92 -7.58 31.56 12.19
CA ARG A 92 -7.83 30.48 11.21
C ARG A 92 -7.51 29.10 11.78
N ARG A 93 -6.36 28.93 12.43
CA ARG A 93 -5.99 27.66 13.07
C ARG A 93 -6.93 27.28 14.20
N GLY A 94 -7.39 28.25 15.00
CA GLY A 94 -8.38 28.03 16.04
C GLY A 94 -9.72 27.55 15.45
N ARG A 95 -10.19 28.18 14.38
CA ARG A 95 -11.38 27.74 13.64
C ARG A 95 -11.22 26.34 13.06
N ASP A 96 -10.09 26.06 12.41
CA ASP A 96 -9.85 24.76 11.78
C ASP A 96 -9.74 23.66 12.86
N ALA A 97 -9.14 23.95 14.02
CA ALA A 97 -9.12 23.05 15.17
C ALA A 97 -10.52 22.81 15.76
N LEU A 98 -11.33 23.87 15.91
CA LEU A 98 -12.72 23.75 16.35
C LEU A 98 -13.53 22.87 15.40
N LEU A 99 -13.42 23.10 14.09
CA LEU A 99 -14.09 22.28 13.07
C LEU A 99 -13.64 20.81 13.14
N ALA A 100 -12.34 20.56 13.30
CA ALA A 100 -11.82 19.20 13.43
C ALA A 100 -12.34 18.49 14.69
N VAL A 101 -12.35 19.18 15.84
CA VAL A 101 -12.88 18.63 17.09
C VAL A 101 -14.39 18.39 17.00
N CYS A 102 -15.17 19.34 16.49
CA CYS A 102 -16.60 19.19 16.33
C CYS A 102 -16.95 18.03 15.38
N THR A 103 -16.24 17.92 14.24
CA THR A 103 -16.48 16.85 13.27
C THR A 103 -16.07 15.49 13.84
N GLY A 104 -14.89 15.40 14.46
CA GLY A 104 -14.39 14.16 15.06
C GLY A 104 -15.26 13.68 16.23
N ALA A 105 -15.63 14.58 17.15
CA ALA A 105 -16.53 14.27 18.26
C ALA A 105 -17.93 13.92 17.77
N GLY A 106 -18.43 14.60 16.73
CA GLY A 106 -19.71 14.29 16.09
C GLY A 106 -19.73 12.90 15.47
N LEU A 107 -18.69 12.53 14.71
CA LEU A 107 -18.54 11.18 14.15
C LEU A 107 -18.40 10.12 15.24
N ALA A 108 -17.63 10.40 16.30
CA ALA A 108 -17.49 9.48 17.44
C ALA A 108 -18.83 9.27 18.17
N ALA A 109 -19.59 10.34 18.41
CA ALA A 109 -20.90 10.27 19.04
C ALA A 109 -21.91 9.51 18.16
N LEU A 110 -21.89 9.74 16.84
CA LEU A 110 -22.74 9.01 15.89
C LEU A 110 -22.38 7.51 15.86
N ALA A 111 -21.09 7.18 15.80
CA ALA A 111 -20.62 5.80 15.83
C ALA A 111 -21.02 5.10 17.13
N TYR A 112 -20.83 5.77 18.28
CA TYR A 112 -21.28 5.26 19.57
C TYR A 112 -22.79 5.01 19.58
N ALA A 113 -23.58 6.00 19.16
CA ALA A 113 -25.03 5.89 19.11
C ALA A 113 -25.54 4.78 18.17
N MET A 114 -24.83 4.50 17.07
CA MET A 114 -25.14 3.38 16.16
C MET A 114 -24.74 2.03 16.76
N LEU A 115 -23.54 1.92 17.33
CA LEU A 115 -23.02 0.66 17.87
C LEU A 115 -23.75 0.21 19.14
N THR A 116 -24.38 1.11 19.89
CA THR A 116 -25.19 0.76 21.07
C THR A 116 -26.63 0.40 20.72
N ARG A 117 -27.05 0.47 19.45
CA ARG A 117 -28.40 0.09 19.05
C ARG A 117 -28.50 -1.43 18.84
N PRO A 118 -29.61 -2.06 19.24
CA PRO A 118 -29.89 -3.43 18.84
C PRO A 118 -30.09 -3.51 17.33
N ALA A 119 -29.43 -4.47 16.68
CA ALA A 119 -29.52 -4.73 15.24
C ALA A 119 -30.14 -6.13 15.00
N PRO A 120 -31.47 -6.28 15.17
CA PRO A 120 -32.12 -7.59 15.13
C PRO A 120 -32.14 -8.24 13.73
N GLN A 121 -31.99 -7.45 12.66
CA GLN A 121 -31.94 -7.93 11.28
C GLN A 121 -30.50 -7.98 10.76
N SER A 122 -29.67 -8.84 11.35
CA SER A 122 -28.30 -9.06 10.86
C SER A 122 -28.28 -10.11 9.76
N ILE A 123 -27.54 -9.82 8.68
CA ILE A 123 -27.20 -10.80 7.62
C ILE A 123 -25.95 -11.62 7.95
N SER A 124 -25.24 -11.31 9.06
CA SER A 124 -24.03 -12.04 9.46
C SER A 124 -24.25 -13.55 9.65
N PRO A 125 -25.36 -14.03 10.27
CA PRO A 125 -25.60 -15.47 10.41
C PRO A 125 -25.61 -16.21 9.08
N PHE A 126 -26.19 -15.61 8.03
CA PHE A 126 -26.20 -16.20 6.68
C PHE A 126 -24.78 -16.48 6.19
N PHE A 127 -23.86 -15.52 6.30
CA PHE A 127 -22.48 -15.73 5.82
C PHE A 127 -21.71 -16.75 6.66
N LEU A 128 -21.93 -16.78 7.98
CA LEU A 128 -21.30 -17.76 8.86
C LEU A 128 -21.78 -19.19 8.55
N GLU A 129 -23.08 -19.36 8.29
CA GLU A 129 -23.69 -20.65 7.98
C GLU A 129 -23.40 -21.11 6.55
N LYS A 130 -23.29 -20.18 5.59
CA LYS A 130 -23.20 -20.48 4.16
C LYS A 130 -21.80 -20.44 3.56
N ALA A 131 -20.81 -19.86 4.24
CA ALA A 131 -19.44 -19.78 3.71
C ALA A 131 -18.84 -21.13 3.30
N LEU A 132 -18.93 -22.14 4.17
CA LEU A 132 -18.41 -23.47 3.86
C LEU A 132 -19.30 -24.24 2.85
N PRO A 133 -20.62 -24.40 3.07
CA PRO A 133 -21.43 -25.26 2.19
C PRO A 133 -21.70 -24.66 0.80
N GLU A 134 -21.75 -23.34 0.67
CA GLU A 134 -22.03 -22.69 -0.63
C GLU A 134 -20.79 -22.02 -1.24
N GLY A 135 -19.88 -21.51 -0.41
CA GLY A 135 -18.62 -20.89 -0.89
C GLY A 135 -17.43 -21.86 -0.95
N GLY A 136 -17.45 -22.96 -0.20
CA GLY A 136 -16.39 -23.98 -0.20
C GLY A 136 -15.22 -23.70 0.74
N GLY A 137 -15.27 -22.63 1.55
CA GLY A 137 -14.15 -22.16 2.34
C GLY A 137 -14.50 -21.86 3.80
N THR A 138 -13.55 -22.09 4.71
CA THR A 138 -13.73 -21.78 6.14
C THR A 138 -13.38 -20.33 6.48
N ASN A 139 -12.65 -19.62 5.62
CA ASN A 139 -12.40 -18.18 5.79
C ASN A 139 -13.59 -17.37 5.30
N VAL A 140 -14.52 -17.07 6.21
CA VAL A 140 -15.76 -16.33 5.92
C VAL A 140 -15.49 -14.96 5.28
N VAL A 141 -14.40 -14.28 5.66
CA VAL A 141 -14.04 -12.97 5.09
C VAL A 141 -13.64 -13.12 3.63
N ASN A 142 -12.71 -14.03 3.32
CA ASN A 142 -12.27 -14.23 1.95
C ASN A 142 -13.41 -14.74 1.08
N VAL A 143 -14.17 -15.75 1.53
CA VAL A 143 -15.35 -16.26 0.82
C VAL A 143 -16.39 -15.15 0.58
N MET A 144 -16.62 -14.26 1.55
CA MET A 144 -17.50 -13.12 1.32
C MET A 144 -16.97 -12.20 0.22
N LEU A 145 -15.66 -11.92 0.19
CA LEU A 145 -15.06 -11.02 -0.79
C LEU A 145 -14.99 -11.62 -2.19
N VAL A 146 -14.61 -12.88 -2.35
CA VAL A 146 -14.33 -13.49 -3.66
C VAL A 146 -15.48 -14.32 -4.22
N ASP A 147 -16.47 -14.68 -3.40
CA ASP A 147 -17.65 -15.44 -3.81
C ASP A 147 -18.92 -14.60 -3.69
N PHE A 148 -19.43 -14.40 -2.47
CA PHE A 148 -20.75 -13.79 -2.27
C PHE A 148 -20.84 -12.32 -2.73
N ARG A 149 -19.77 -11.55 -2.52
CA ARG A 149 -19.67 -10.12 -2.85
C ARG A 149 -18.50 -9.84 -3.80
N SER A 150 -18.18 -10.83 -4.64
CA SER A 150 -17.16 -10.77 -5.69
C SER A 150 -17.26 -9.55 -6.60
N PHE A 151 -18.48 -9.05 -6.84
CA PHE A 151 -18.70 -7.84 -7.63
C PHE A 151 -18.09 -6.58 -6.98
N ASP A 152 -18.10 -6.48 -5.64
CA ASP A 152 -17.49 -5.36 -4.93
C ASP A 152 -15.97 -5.41 -5.07
N THR A 153 -15.37 -6.59 -4.89
CA THR A 153 -13.93 -6.79 -5.10
C THR A 153 -13.51 -6.54 -6.55
N MET A 154 -14.33 -6.92 -7.54
CA MET A 154 -14.09 -6.57 -8.94
C MET A 154 -14.09 -5.05 -9.15
N GLY A 155 -15.01 -4.34 -8.50
CA GLY A 155 -15.05 -2.88 -8.47
C GLY A 155 -13.79 -2.28 -7.84
N GLU A 156 -13.37 -2.79 -6.68
CA GLU A 156 -12.17 -2.33 -5.96
C GLU A 156 -10.90 -2.47 -6.81
N ILE A 157 -10.66 -3.62 -7.44
CA ILE A 157 -9.47 -3.81 -8.29
C ILE A 157 -9.53 -2.94 -9.55
N THR A 158 -10.73 -2.66 -10.07
CA THR A 158 -10.92 -1.73 -11.19
C THR A 158 -10.56 -0.31 -10.77
N VAL A 159 -11.01 0.15 -9.60
CA VAL A 159 -10.64 1.45 -9.03
C VAL A 159 -9.14 1.52 -8.79
N LEU A 160 -8.53 0.46 -8.23
CA LEU A 160 -7.10 0.41 -7.98
C LEU A 160 -6.29 0.51 -9.29
N GLY A 161 -6.70 -0.23 -10.33
CA GLY A 161 -6.11 -0.13 -11.67
C GLY A 161 -6.25 1.27 -12.27
N ALA A 162 -7.43 1.88 -12.16
CA ALA A 162 -7.70 3.23 -12.65
C ALA A 162 -6.85 4.29 -11.91
N VAL A 163 -6.70 4.18 -10.60
CA VAL A 163 -5.83 5.04 -9.79
C VAL A 163 -4.38 4.89 -10.21
N GLY A 164 -3.88 3.66 -10.37
CA GLY A 164 -2.52 3.40 -10.83
C GLY A 164 -2.22 4.01 -12.19
N LEU A 165 -3.14 3.85 -13.16
CA LEU A 165 -3.05 4.46 -14.49
C LEU A 165 -3.10 5.98 -14.43
N THR A 166 -3.97 6.55 -13.58
CA THR A 166 -4.12 8.00 -13.41
C THR A 166 -2.85 8.61 -12.82
N ILE A 167 -2.29 8.01 -11.76
CA ILE A 167 -1.04 8.46 -11.15
C ILE A 167 0.09 8.41 -12.17
N TYR A 168 0.20 7.32 -12.93
CA TYR A 168 1.17 7.23 -14.02
C TYR A 168 0.96 8.31 -15.08
N ALA A 169 -0.28 8.56 -15.50
CA ALA A 169 -0.61 9.58 -16.50
C ALA A 169 -0.27 11.01 -16.05
N LEU A 170 -0.47 11.30 -14.76
CA LEU A 170 -0.11 12.58 -14.13
C LEU A 170 1.41 12.72 -13.97
N LEU A 171 2.09 11.67 -13.52
CA LEU A 171 3.51 11.72 -13.20
C LEU A 171 4.43 11.55 -14.42
N ARG A 172 4.00 10.86 -15.49
CA ARG A 172 4.85 10.63 -16.68
C ARG A 172 5.37 11.92 -17.34
N ARG A 173 4.70 13.06 -17.13
CA ARG A 173 5.11 14.40 -17.60
C ARG A 173 5.30 15.41 -16.46
N PHE A 174 5.31 14.96 -15.22
CA PHE A 174 5.56 15.82 -14.08
C PHE A 174 6.97 16.43 -14.18
N ARG A 175 7.09 17.70 -13.82
CA ARG A 175 8.36 18.42 -13.72
C ARG A 175 8.51 18.89 -12.27
N PRO A 176 9.49 18.38 -11.52
CA PRO A 176 9.68 18.79 -10.14
C PRO A 176 10.02 20.28 -10.04
N PRO A 177 9.61 20.98 -8.96
CA PRO A 177 10.02 22.35 -8.70
C PRO A 177 11.54 22.46 -8.65
N ARG A 178 12.12 23.53 -9.22
CA ARG A 178 13.58 23.74 -9.31
C ARG A 178 14.30 23.55 -7.97
N GLU A 179 13.69 24.05 -6.89
CA GLU A 179 14.20 23.94 -5.52
C GLU A 179 14.35 22.49 -4.99
N SER A 180 13.64 21.54 -5.60
CA SER A 180 13.66 20.12 -5.23
C SER A 180 14.53 19.25 -6.14
N VAL A 181 15.06 19.83 -7.23
CA VAL A 181 15.97 19.15 -8.16
C VAL A 181 17.37 19.05 -7.56
N ASP A 182 17.78 20.07 -6.80
CA ASP A 182 19.09 20.12 -6.18
C ASP A 182 19.29 19.00 -5.15
N VAL A 183 20.54 18.54 -5.09
CA VAL A 183 20.95 17.50 -4.18
C VAL A 183 20.88 17.98 -2.72
N PRO A 184 20.38 17.16 -1.77
CA PRO A 184 20.29 17.53 -0.36
C PRO A 184 21.62 18.04 0.19
N VAL A 185 21.56 19.00 1.12
CA VAL A 185 22.75 19.60 1.76
C VAL A 185 23.65 18.53 2.37
N GLN A 186 23.07 17.48 2.96
CA GLN A 186 23.80 16.35 3.53
C GLN A 186 24.67 15.63 2.49
N GLN A 187 24.19 15.47 1.26
CA GLN A 187 24.96 14.83 0.19
C GLN A 187 25.98 15.80 -0.45
N ARG A 188 25.71 17.11 -0.41
CA ARG A 188 26.68 18.13 -0.84
C ARG A 188 27.86 18.27 0.12
N ALA A 189 27.62 18.10 1.43
CA ALA A 189 28.65 18.22 2.46
C ALA A 189 29.71 17.08 2.44
N VAL A 190 29.45 15.97 1.73
CA VAL A 190 30.30 14.76 1.73
C VAL A 190 31.24 14.72 0.50
N GLN A 191 31.37 15.79 -0.28
CA GLN A 191 32.08 15.81 -1.58
C GLN A 191 33.62 15.74 -1.53
N GLY A 192 34.23 15.28 -0.43
CA GLY A 192 35.68 15.33 -0.22
C GLY A 192 36.47 14.11 -0.71
N GLU A 193 36.46 12.99 0.02
CA GLU A 193 37.51 11.96 -0.14
C GLU A 193 37.10 10.54 0.29
N GLU A 194 35.89 10.32 0.80
CA GLU A 194 35.48 9.02 1.32
C GLU A 194 34.68 8.21 0.28
N VAL A 195 35.05 6.94 0.09
CA VAL A 195 34.31 5.96 -0.72
C VAL A 195 33.00 5.60 -0.03
N THR A 196 32.05 6.53 -0.05
CA THR A 196 30.69 6.36 0.47
C THR A 196 29.69 6.29 -0.69
N ASP A 197 28.65 5.50 -0.52
CA ASP A 197 27.52 5.35 -1.43
C ASP A 197 26.78 6.67 -1.70
N LEU A 198 26.82 7.60 -0.74
CA LEU A 198 26.28 8.95 -0.88
C LEU A 198 26.92 9.75 -2.03
N VAL A 199 28.18 9.47 -2.38
CA VAL A 199 28.93 10.18 -3.44
C VAL A 199 28.73 9.52 -4.80
N LYS A 200 28.66 8.17 -4.87
CA LYS A 200 28.54 7.41 -6.12
C LYS A 200 27.11 7.12 -6.58
N ALA A 201 26.08 7.43 -5.78
CA ALA A 201 24.67 7.19 -6.14
C ALA A 201 24.25 7.82 -7.49
N ARG A 202 24.96 8.85 -7.97
CA ARG A 202 24.66 9.52 -9.25
C ARG A 202 25.02 8.71 -10.50
N THR A 203 26.02 7.82 -10.41
CA THR A 203 26.60 7.12 -11.56
C THR A 203 26.63 5.60 -11.39
N ALA A 204 26.42 5.11 -10.16
CA ALA A 204 26.44 3.69 -9.88
C ALA A 204 25.21 2.98 -10.48
N GLN A 205 25.45 1.97 -11.33
CA GLN A 205 24.41 1.08 -11.83
C GLN A 205 23.78 0.23 -10.71
N ASP A 206 24.51 0.04 -9.61
CA ASP A 206 24.07 -0.63 -8.39
C ASP A 206 24.38 0.25 -7.18
N THR A 207 23.36 0.66 -6.43
CA THR A 207 23.50 1.46 -5.19
C THR A 207 23.93 0.62 -3.98
N ALA A 208 24.07 -0.70 -4.12
CA ALA A 208 24.53 -1.60 -3.06
C ALA A 208 26.05 -1.53 -2.82
N SER A 209 26.56 -0.36 -2.46
CA SER A 209 27.95 -0.16 -2.02
C SER A 209 27.99 0.58 -0.69
N GLY A 210 29.14 0.60 0.00
CA GLY A 210 29.28 1.34 1.26
C GLY A 210 28.25 0.94 2.32
N TYR A 211 27.57 1.94 2.90
CA TYR A 211 26.59 1.75 3.97
C TYR A 211 25.32 1.00 3.53
N MET A 212 24.96 1.09 2.25
CA MET A 212 23.79 0.42 1.67
C MET A 212 24.04 -1.05 1.32
N LEU A 213 25.27 -1.57 1.44
CA LEU A 213 25.57 -2.98 1.12
C LEU A 213 24.77 -3.94 2.00
N VAL A 214 24.76 -3.73 3.33
CA VAL A 214 24.04 -4.62 4.27
C VAL A 214 22.53 -4.60 4.01
N PRO A 215 21.85 -3.43 3.95
CA PRO A 215 20.45 -3.37 3.54
C PRO A 215 20.17 -4.02 2.18
N ALA A 216 21.06 -3.86 1.20
CA ALA A 216 20.88 -4.43 -0.13
C ALA A 216 20.94 -5.94 -0.15
N VAL A 217 21.88 -6.54 0.57
CA VAL A 217 21.96 -8.00 0.69
C VAL A 217 20.71 -8.53 1.38
N LEU A 218 20.27 -7.89 2.47
CA LEU A 218 19.07 -8.30 3.21
C LEU A 218 17.82 -8.22 2.34
N VAL A 219 17.57 -7.09 1.66
CA VAL A 219 16.39 -6.92 0.81
C VAL A 219 16.41 -7.86 -0.39
N ARG A 220 17.58 -8.13 -0.99
CA ARG A 220 17.72 -9.12 -2.07
C ARG A 220 17.35 -10.53 -1.60
N LEU A 221 17.73 -10.90 -0.37
CA LEU A 221 17.36 -12.19 0.23
C LEU A 221 15.87 -12.22 0.64
N LEU A 222 15.29 -11.09 1.01
CA LEU A 222 13.87 -10.99 1.34
C LEU A 222 12.96 -11.16 0.12
N LEU A 223 13.40 -10.82 -1.09
CA LEU A 223 12.57 -10.95 -2.29
C LEU A 223 12.03 -12.38 -2.54
N PRO A 224 12.87 -13.44 -2.61
CA PRO A 224 12.36 -14.80 -2.77
C PRO A 224 11.54 -15.28 -1.56
N VAL A 225 11.91 -14.86 -0.35
CA VAL A 225 11.14 -15.19 0.87
C VAL A 225 9.74 -14.55 0.81
N ALA A 226 9.64 -13.30 0.40
CA ALA A 226 8.37 -12.61 0.23
C ALA A 226 7.49 -13.26 -0.84
N TRP A 227 8.08 -13.79 -1.92
CA TRP A 227 7.35 -14.60 -2.90
C TRP A 227 6.80 -15.88 -2.29
N VAL A 228 7.59 -16.61 -1.51
CA VAL A 228 7.12 -17.83 -0.82
C VAL A 228 5.98 -17.49 0.15
N VAL A 229 6.13 -16.42 0.94
CA VAL A 229 5.09 -15.94 1.86
C VAL A 229 3.84 -15.52 1.10
N ALA A 230 3.97 -14.81 -0.03
CA ALA A 230 2.84 -14.40 -0.84
C ALA A 230 2.10 -15.60 -1.44
N VAL A 231 2.82 -16.59 -1.98
CA VAL A 231 2.21 -17.83 -2.46
C VAL A 231 1.51 -18.57 -1.33
N HIS A 232 2.10 -18.64 -0.13
CA HIS A 232 1.46 -19.23 1.04
C HIS A 232 0.16 -18.51 1.43
N LEU A 233 0.19 -17.18 1.53
CA LEU A 233 -1.00 -16.36 1.84
C LEU A 233 -2.07 -16.49 0.76
N PHE A 234 -1.66 -16.59 -0.51
CA PHE A 234 -2.55 -16.78 -1.65
C PHE A 234 -3.26 -18.13 -1.58
N MET A 235 -2.49 -19.22 -1.47
CA MET A 235 -3.00 -20.59 -1.53
C MET A 235 -3.93 -20.94 -0.36
N ARG A 236 -3.69 -20.36 0.82
CA ARG A 236 -4.50 -20.64 2.02
C ARG A 236 -5.72 -19.75 2.17
N GLY A 237 -5.86 -18.69 1.37
CA GLY A 237 -6.83 -17.61 1.58
C GLY A 237 -8.28 -18.06 1.73
N HIS A 238 -8.65 -19.19 1.11
CA HIS A 238 -9.99 -19.75 1.20
C HIS A 238 -10.33 -20.34 2.58
N ASN A 239 -9.33 -20.75 3.35
CA ASN A 239 -9.52 -21.44 4.63
C ASN A 239 -8.90 -20.71 5.83
N GLU A 240 -7.84 -19.94 5.60
CA GLU A 240 -7.08 -19.19 6.59
C GLU A 240 -6.89 -17.74 6.17
N PRO A 241 -6.48 -16.85 7.09
CA PRO A 241 -6.25 -15.44 6.78
C PRO A 241 -5.22 -15.25 5.65
N GLY A 242 -5.63 -14.55 4.58
CA GLY A 242 -4.90 -14.54 3.32
C GLY A 242 -5.71 -14.01 2.14
N GLY A 243 -5.40 -14.49 0.94
CA GLY A 243 -6.12 -14.15 -0.30
C GLY A 243 -5.28 -13.36 -1.31
N GLY A 244 -5.85 -13.14 -2.50
CA GLY A 244 -5.18 -12.51 -3.64
C GLY A 244 -4.66 -11.11 -3.35
N PHE A 245 -5.42 -10.32 -2.58
CA PHE A 245 -5.11 -8.92 -2.31
C PHE A 245 -3.85 -8.75 -1.45
N VAL A 246 -3.83 -9.38 -0.27
CA VAL A 246 -2.69 -9.28 0.66
C VAL A 246 -1.43 -9.93 0.06
N ALA A 247 -1.57 -11.07 -0.63
CA ALA A 247 -0.45 -11.68 -1.34
C ALA A 247 0.15 -10.72 -2.37
N GLY A 248 -0.70 -10.02 -3.12
CA GLY A 248 -0.26 -9.02 -4.09
C GLY A 248 0.47 -7.85 -3.45
N LEU A 249 0.00 -7.37 -2.29
CA LEU A 249 0.66 -6.30 -1.55
C LEU A 249 2.01 -6.73 -0.98
N VAL A 250 2.16 -7.97 -0.49
CA VAL A 250 3.45 -8.49 -0.01
C VAL A 250 4.48 -8.53 -1.14
N VAL A 251 4.09 -9.03 -2.31
CA VAL A 251 4.96 -9.02 -3.51
C VAL A 251 5.30 -7.58 -3.90
N ALA A 252 4.31 -6.69 -3.94
CA ALA A 252 4.53 -5.29 -4.28
C ALA A 252 5.47 -4.60 -3.28
N ALA A 253 5.34 -4.85 -1.97
CA ALA A 253 6.22 -4.33 -0.93
C ALA A 253 7.67 -4.82 -1.09
N ALA A 254 7.86 -6.09 -1.46
CA ALA A 254 9.19 -6.65 -1.73
C ALA A 254 9.85 -5.99 -2.95
N PHE A 255 9.10 -5.75 -4.03
CA PHE A 255 9.61 -4.99 -5.16
C PHE A 255 9.89 -3.54 -4.81
N ILE A 256 8.99 -2.88 -4.08
CA ILE A 256 9.17 -1.51 -3.63
C ILE A 256 10.47 -1.35 -2.84
N THR A 257 10.73 -2.23 -1.87
CA THR A 257 11.96 -2.19 -1.08
C THR A 257 13.19 -2.48 -1.94
N GLN A 258 13.09 -3.40 -2.91
CA GLN A 258 14.16 -3.64 -3.89
C GLN A 258 14.48 -2.40 -4.72
N TYR A 259 13.46 -1.68 -5.21
CA TYR A 259 13.62 -0.42 -5.96
C TYR A 259 14.25 0.69 -5.10
N MET A 260 13.91 0.76 -3.80
CA MET A 260 14.52 1.72 -2.88
C MET A 260 16.01 1.47 -2.67
N VAL A 261 16.40 0.20 -2.54
CA VAL A 261 17.74 -0.16 -2.07
C VAL A 261 18.72 -0.40 -3.23
N ALA A 262 18.30 -1.14 -4.26
CA ALA A 262 19.15 -1.44 -5.43
C ALA A 262 19.06 -0.38 -6.53
N GLY A 263 18.07 0.53 -6.46
CA GLY A 263 17.85 1.56 -7.44
C GLY A 263 17.08 1.07 -8.67
N THR A 264 16.46 2.02 -9.39
CA THR A 264 15.61 1.77 -10.55
C THR A 264 16.35 1.10 -11.71
N SER A 265 17.56 1.56 -12.02
CA SER A 265 18.36 1.05 -13.13
C SER A 265 18.72 -0.42 -12.94
N TRP A 266 19.08 -0.81 -11.72
CA TRP A 266 19.46 -2.19 -11.41
C TRP A 266 18.27 -3.13 -11.55
N VAL A 267 17.12 -2.73 -11.00
CA VAL A 267 15.90 -3.55 -11.01
C VAL A 267 15.38 -3.71 -12.43
N GLU A 268 15.27 -2.63 -13.20
CA GLU A 268 14.75 -2.69 -14.58
C GLU A 268 15.70 -3.38 -15.56
N ALA A 269 17.01 -3.36 -15.29
CA ALA A 269 17.97 -4.12 -16.09
C ALA A 269 17.85 -5.64 -15.89
N ARG A 270 17.40 -6.09 -14.71
CA ARG A 270 17.29 -7.51 -14.36
C ARG A 270 15.87 -8.06 -14.42
N ILE A 271 14.87 -7.20 -14.26
CA ILE A 271 13.46 -7.58 -14.16
C ILE A 271 12.64 -6.74 -15.13
N LYS A 272 12.15 -7.38 -16.20
CA LYS A 272 11.26 -6.76 -17.19
C LYS A 272 9.83 -6.76 -16.67
N LEU A 273 9.48 -5.74 -15.89
CA LEU A 273 8.13 -5.55 -15.40
C LEU A 273 7.29 -4.79 -16.44
N TYR A 274 6.07 -5.27 -16.69
CA TYR A 274 5.09 -4.57 -17.51
C TYR A 274 3.83 -4.28 -16.68
N PRO A 275 3.87 -3.35 -15.71
CA PRO A 275 2.80 -3.20 -14.72
C PRO A 275 1.41 -2.98 -15.32
N ALA A 276 1.31 -2.22 -16.42
CA ALA A 276 0.05 -2.03 -17.14
C ALA A 276 -0.55 -3.35 -17.70
N ARG A 277 0.31 -4.30 -18.14
CA ARG A 277 -0.15 -5.62 -18.59
C ARG A 277 -0.63 -6.47 -17.43
N TRP A 278 -0.02 -6.35 -16.25
CA TRP A 278 -0.46 -7.02 -15.03
C TRP A 278 -1.85 -6.53 -14.60
N ILE A 279 -2.10 -5.22 -14.66
CA ILE A 279 -3.44 -4.64 -14.42
C ILE A 279 -4.44 -5.20 -15.43
N ALA A 280 -4.13 -5.13 -16.73
CA ALA A 280 -5.01 -5.60 -17.79
C ALA A 280 -5.32 -7.10 -17.66
N MET A 281 -4.30 -7.92 -17.37
CA MET A 281 -4.45 -9.35 -17.15
C MET A 281 -5.29 -9.64 -15.90
N GLY A 282 -5.07 -8.90 -14.81
CA GLY A 282 -5.84 -9.05 -13.58
C GLY A 282 -7.33 -8.78 -13.79
N LEU A 283 -7.65 -7.67 -14.44
CA LEU A 283 -9.04 -7.33 -14.79
C LEU A 283 -9.63 -8.32 -15.80
N LEU A 284 -8.83 -8.82 -16.75
CA LEU A 284 -9.27 -9.83 -17.70
C LEU A 284 -9.60 -11.16 -17.00
N PHE A 285 -8.78 -11.62 -16.07
CA PHE A 285 -9.06 -12.83 -15.29
C PHE A 285 -10.35 -12.69 -14.47
N ALA A 286 -10.54 -11.56 -13.79
CA ALA A 286 -11.78 -11.30 -13.03
C ALA A 286 -13.01 -11.33 -13.97
N LEU A 287 -12.92 -10.65 -15.12
CA LEU A 287 -14.00 -10.60 -16.10
C LEU A 287 -14.28 -11.98 -16.72
N VAL A 288 -13.25 -12.71 -17.14
CA VAL A 288 -13.38 -14.04 -17.75
C VAL A 288 -13.94 -15.04 -16.75
N THR A 289 -13.57 -14.96 -15.47
CA THR A 289 -14.14 -15.83 -14.43
C THR A 289 -15.65 -15.61 -14.31
N GLY A 290 -16.10 -14.35 -14.28
CA GLY A 290 -17.53 -14.04 -14.23
C GLY A 290 -18.28 -14.39 -15.53
N LEU A 291 -17.67 -14.13 -16.70
CA LEU A 291 -18.23 -14.52 -18.00
C LEU A 291 -18.29 -16.04 -18.17
N GLY A 292 -17.35 -16.79 -17.57
CA GLY A 292 -17.36 -18.25 -17.57
C GLY A 292 -18.57 -18.82 -16.84
N ALA A 293 -18.92 -18.26 -15.68
CA ALA A 293 -20.16 -18.61 -14.97
C ALA A 293 -21.40 -18.33 -15.85
N TRP A 294 -21.42 -17.17 -16.50
CA TRP A 294 -22.53 -16.79 -17.37
C TRP A 294 -22.67 -17.70 -18.60
N TRP A 295 -21.55 -18.09 -19.22
CA TRP A 295 -21.52 -19.02 -20.34
C TRP A 295 -22.05 -20.41 -19.97
N LEU A 296 -21.85 -20.84 -18.72
CA LEU A 296 -22.39 -22.07 -18.15
C LEU A 296 -23.85 -21.95 -17.69
N GLY A 297 -24.50 -20.80 -17.89
CA GLY A 297 -25.91 -20.57 -17.56
C GLY A 297 -26.17 -20.06 -16.14
N TYR A 298 -25.12 -19.72 -15.38
CA TYR A 298 -25.24 -19.18 -14.03
C TYR A 298 -25.19 -17.64 -14.02
N PRO A 299 -25.65 -16.97 -12.95
CA PRO A 299 -25.43 -15.54 -12.79
C PRO A 299 -23.93 -15.18 -12.84
N PHE A 300 -23.61 -13.97 -13.30
CA PHE A 300 -22.25 -13.45 -13.36
C PHE A 300 -21.54 -13.54 -11.99
N LEU A 301 -20.30 -14.04 -11.97
CA LEU A 301 -19.49 -14.30 -10.77
C LEU A 301 -20.10 -15.30 -9.78
N THR A 302 -20.88 -16.28 -10.26
CA THR A 302 -21.25 -17.44 -9.46
C THR A 302 -20.04 -18.37 -9.32
N THR A 303 -19.62 -18.65 -8.09
CA THR A 303 -18.54 -19.60 -7.80
C THR A 303 -19.04 -21.03 -7.73
N HIS A 304 -18.29 -21.94 -8.34
CA HIS A 304 -18.37 -23.38 -8.12
C HIS A 304 -17.03 -23.96 -7.67
N THR A 305 -17.12 -25.05 -6.91
CA THR A 305 -15.98 -25.86 -6.47
C THR A 305 -15.91 -27.16 -7.25
N ALA A 306 -14.70 -27.55 -7.65
CA ALA A 306 -14.41 -28.84 -8.26
C ALA A 306 -13.51 -29.66 -7.33
N HIS A 307 -13.88 -30.92 -7.10
CA HIS A 307 -13.04 -31.88 -6.39
C HIS A 307 -12.22 -32.66 -7.42
N LEU A 308 -10.91 -32.40 -7.49
CA LEU A 308 -10.00 -33.17 -8.34
C LEU A 308 -9.19 -34.14 -7.50
N VAL A 309 -9.25 -35.43 -7.84
CA VAL A 309 -8.37 -36.44 -7.25
C VAL A 309 -7.10 -36.51 -8.08
N LEU A 310 -6.02 -35.90 -7.59
CA LEU A 310 -4.71 -35.94 -8.24
C LEU A 310 -3.92 -37.17 -7.75
N PRO A 311 -3.26 -37.93 -8.65
CA PRO A 311 -2.62 -39.20 -8.30
C PRO A 311 -1.47 -39.11 -7.29
N VAL A 312 -0.93 -37.91 -7.03
CA VAL A 312 0.17 -37.67 -6.06
C VAL A 312 -0.27 -36.79 -4.87
N LEU A 313 -1.26 -35.92 -5.07
CA LEU A 313 -1.66 -34.89 -4.10
C LEU A 313 -2.95 -35.21 -3.34
N GLY A 314 -3.65 -36.30 -3.71
CA GLY A 314 -4.95 -36.63 -3.13
C GLY A 314 -6.07 -35.74 -3.65
N GLU A 315 -7.13 -35.58 -2.85
CA GLU A 315 -8.26 -34.71 -3.21
C GLU A 315 -7.90 -33.23 -3.05
N VAL A 316 -7.91 -32.51 -4.17
CA VAL A 316 -7.70 -31.06 -4.22
C VAL A 316 -9.01 -30.37 -4.52
N HIS A 317 -9.37 -29.42 -3.64
CA HIS A 317 -10.53 -28.57 -3.80
C HIS A 317 -10.13 -27.34 -4.60
N ILE A 318 -10.58 -27.24 -5.86
CA ILE A 318 -10.33 -26.08 -6.71
C ILE A 318 -11.62 -25.29 -6.86
N ALA A 319 -11.69 -24.15 -6.19
CA ALA A 319 -12.76 -23.18 -6.41
C ALA A 319 -12.46 -22.37 -7.67
N SER A 320 -13.48 -22.10 -8.48
CA SER A 320 -13.40 -21.12 -9.58
C SER A 320 -13.01 -19.72 -9.07
N ALA A 321 -13.30 -19.42 -7.80
CA ALA A 321 -12.83 -18.25 -7.06
C ALA A 321 -11.30 -18.07 -7.11
N LEU A 322 -10.54 -19.16 -7.24
CA LEU A 322 -9.08 -19.11 -7.37
C LEU A 322 -8.66 -18.27 -8.59
N PHE A 323 -9.35 -18.41 -9.72
CA PHE A 323 -9.04 -17.63 -10.93
C PHE A 323 -9.37 -16.15 -10.75
N PHE A 324 -10.44 -15.84 -10.01
CA PHE A 324 -10.76 -14.49 -9.62
C PHE A 324 -9.66 -13.90 -8.72
N ASP A 325 -9.20 -14.66 -7.72
CA ASP A 325 -8.11 -14.28 -6.81
C ASP A 325 -6.78 -14.06 -7.56
N ILE A 326 -6.45 -14.87 -8.58
CA ILE A 326 -5.32 -14.63 -9.49
C ILE A 326 -5.47 -13.26 -10.15
N GLY A 327 -6.69 -12.93 -10.60
CA GLY A 327 -7.03 -11.63 -11.16
C GLY A 327 -6.77 -10.48 -10.19
N VAL A 328 -7.26 -10.62 -8.95
CA VAL A 328 -7.05 -9.65 -7.86
C VAL A 328 -5.55 -9.46 -7.59
N PHE A 329 -4.81 -10.55 -7.39
CA PHE A 329 -3.36 -10.54 -7.17
C PHE A 329 -2.64 -9.77 -8.28
N ALA A 330 -2.92 -10.10 -9.54
CA ALA A 330 -2.26 -9.48 -10.68
C ALA A 330 -2.58 -7.99 -10.79
N ALA A 331 -3.83 -7.59 -10.55
CA ALA A 331 -4.25 -6.20 -10.55
C ALA A 331 -3.58 -5.38 -9.43
N VAL A 332 -3.51 -5.92 -8.22
CA VAL A 332 -2.86 -5.27 -7.06
C VAL A 332 -1.36 -5.09 -7.29
N VAL A 333 -0.66 -6.15 -7.71
CA VAL A 333 0.77 -6.08 -8.04
C VAL A 333 1.00 -5.07 -9.17
N GLY A 334 0.23 -5.17 -10.25
CA GLY A 334 0.35 -4.29 -11.41
C GLY A 334 0.13 -2.82 -11.07
N ALA A 335 -0.93 -2.49 -10.32
CA ALA A 335 -1.25 -1.12 -9.96
C ALA A 335 -0.19 -0.51 -9.03
N THR A 336 0.21 -1.23 -7.98
CA THR A 336 1.20 -0.73 -7.03
C THR A 336 2.58 -0.54 -7.68
N LEU A 337 3.01 -1.49 -8.53
CA LEU A 337 4.26 -1.34 -9.29
C LEU A 337 4.20 -0.23 -10.33
N LEU A 338 3.04 0.04 -10.93
CA LEU A 338 2.86 1.15 -11.85
C LEU A 338 3.03 2.50 -11.13
N ILE A 339 2.47 2.63 -9.92
CA ILE A 339 2.64 3.82 -9.07
C ILE A 339 4.11 3.98 -8.68
N LEU A 340 4.76 2.90 -8.25
CA LEU A 340 6.18 2.89 -7.91
C LEU A 340 7.04 3.36 -9.09
N THR A 341 6.89 2.75 -10.26
CA THR A 341 7.68 3.09 -11.46
C THR A 341 7.47 4.56 -11.86
N ALA A 342 6.24 5.06 -11.78
CA ALA A 342 5.93 6.46 -12.05
C ALA A 342 6.70 7.42 -11.12
N LEU A 343 6.77 7.13 -9.82
CA LEU A 343 7.51 7.90 -8.82
C LEU A 343 9.03 7.73 -8.96
N ALA A 344 9.48 6.50 -9.18
CA ALA A 344 10.89 6.16 -9.23
C ALA A 344 11.56 6.73 -10.48
N HIS A 345 10.87 6.79 -11.63
CA HIS A 345 11.38 7.47 -12.83
C HIS A 345 11.51 8.99 -12.66
N GLN A 346 10.73 9.62 -11.77
CA GLN A 346 10.95 11.04 -11.44
C GLN A 346 12.33 11.23 -10.80
N SER A 347 12.74 10.28 -9.95
CA SER A 347 14.06 10.31 -9.33
C SER A 347 15.13 10.32 -10.39
N VAL A 348 15.13 9.37 -11.33
CA VAL A 348 16.16 9.29 -12.37
C VAL A 348 16.20 10.53 -13.26
N ARG A 349 15.04 11.08 -13.65
CA ARG A 349 14.96 12.25 -14.54
C ARG A 349 15.47 13.53 -13.86
N GLY A 350 15.14 13.74 -12.59
CA GLY A 350 15.62 14.90 -11.82
C GLY A 350 17.16 14.97 -11.77
N HIS A 351 17.84 13.82 -11.70
CA HIS A 351 19.31 13.78 -11.65
C HIS A 351 20.01 14.02 -13.02
N ARG A 352 19.27 14.05 -14.14
CA ARG A 352 19.84 14.33 -15.48
C ARG A 352 19.84 15.81 -15.87
N ALA A 353 19.21 16.69 -15.09
CA ALA A 353 19.29 18.13 -15.35
C ALA A 353 20.73 18.61 -15.10
N PRO A 354 21.38 19.30 -16.07
CA PRO A 354 22.72 19.83 -15.85
C PRO A 354 22.70 20.81 -14.67
N PRO A 355 23.78 20.90 -13.88
CA PRO A 355 23.89 21.94 -12.86
C PRO A 355 23.72 23.28 -13.57
N ASN A 356 22.78 24.10 -13.10
CA ASN A 356 22.69 25.47 -13.57
C ASN A 356 24.07 26.13 -13.38
N GLU A 357 24.67 26.61 -14.48
CA GLU A 357 25.72 27.63 -14.50
C GLU A 357 25.14 28.97 -13.97
N ALA A 358 24.62 28.97 -12.76
CA ALA A 358 24.10 30.16 -12.08
C ALA A 358 25.00 30.52 -10.89
N GLY A 359 26.31 30.36 -11.08
CA GLY A 359 27.36 30.81 -10.18
C GLY A 359 28.10 32.07 -10.64
N GLU A 360 27.89 32.52 -11.89
CA GLU A 360 28.57 33.70 -12.42
C GLU A 360 27.59 34.58 -13.22
N ALA A 361 26.78 35.38 -12.53
CA ALA A 361 26.39 36.71 -12.99
C ALA A 361 25.53 37.43 -11.94
N ARG A 362 26.19 38.38 -11.26
CA ARG A 362 25.68 39.53 -10.49
C ARG A 362 25.28 39.32 -9.04
#